data_AF-A0A8J3WSM0-F1
#
_entry.id   AF-A0A8J3WSM0-F1
#
_cell.length_a   1.000
_cell.length_b   1.000
_cell.length_c   1.000
_cell.angle_alpha   90.00
_cell.angle_beta   90.00
_cell.angle_gamma   90.00
#
_symmetry.space_group_name_H-M   'P 1'
#
loop_
_entity.id
_entity.type
_entity.pdbx_description
1 polymer ?
#
loop_
_entity_poly.entity_id
_entity_poly.type
_entity_poly.pdbx_seq_one_letter_code
_entity_poly.pdbx_strand_id
1 'polypeptide(L)'
;MSRTESLADYLRAQARKKLDRVEIRDRGRNARSALALLDATAHVESLPDDDPLLEALAEAGCFGPLGVGEFQAGEEIDRLVRFWESGEPGELLAAIRALFQGLRV
;
A
#
# COMPACT_ATOMS: atom_id res chain seq x y z
N MET A 1 -15.22 -0.62 8.62
CA MET A 1 -13.86 -0.97 8.21
C MET A 1 -12.95 0.12 8.74
N SER A 2 -11.87 -0.21 9.44
CA SER A 2 -10.87 0.79 9.87
C SER A 2 -10.00 1.25 8.69
N ARG A 3 -9.25 2.33 8.87
CA ARG A 3 -8.28 2.81 7.86
C ARG A 3 -7.23 1.74 7.58
N THR A 4 -6.75 1.10 8.64
CA THR A 4 -5.83 -0.03 8.59
C THR A 4 -6.39 -1.19 7.78
N GLU A 5 -7.61 -1.65 8.08
CA GLU A 5 -8.28 -2.73 7.35
C GLU A 5 -8.42 -2.39 5.87
N SER A 6 -8.82 -1.16 5.54
CA SER A 6 -9.03 -0.77 4.14
C SER A 6 -7.73 -0.69 3.34
N LEU A 7 -6.66 -0.16 3.93
CA LEU A 7 -5.33 -0.15 3.30
C LEU A 7 -4.79 -1.58 3.12
N ALA A 8 -4.95 -2.43 4.13
CA ALA A 8 -4.57 -3.84 4.07
C ALA A 8 -5.31 -4.57 2.94
N ASP A 9 -6.62 -4.36 2.79
CA ASP A 9 -7.42 -4.97 1.73
C ASP A 9 -6.98 -4.51 0.33
N TYR A 10 -6.63 -3.23 0.17
CA TYR A 10 -6.02 -2.76 -1.06
C TYR A 10 -4.71 -3.48 -1.37
N LEU A 11 -3.79 -3.62 -0.41
CA LEU A 11 -2.51 -4.30 -0.60
C LEU A 11 -2.71 -5.79 -0.95
N ARG A 12 -3.63 -6.48 -0.28
CA ARG A 12 -4.03 -7.86 -0.62
C ARG A 12 -4.55 -7.97 -2.04
N ALA A 13 -5.40 -7.04 -2.47
CA ALA A 13 -5.93 -7.04 -3.82
C ALA A 13 -4.81 -6.87 -4.86
N GLN A 14 -3.82 -6.02 -4.59
CA GLN A 14 -2.66 -5.86 -5.46
C GLN A 14 -1.77 -7.11 -5.46
N ALA A 15 -1.53 -7.72 -4.29
CA ALA A 15 -0.80 -8.98 -4.17
C ALA A 15 -1.48 -10.10 -4.98
N ARG A 16 -2.81 -10.19 -4.90
CA ARG A 16 -3.58 -11.18 -5.66
C ARG A 16 -3.45 -10.97 -7.17
N LYS A 17 -3.57 -9.72 -7.64
CA LYS A 17 -3.34 -9.37 -9.06
C LYS A 17 -1.94 -9.76 -9.54
N LYS A 18 -0.93 -9.72 -8.66
CA LYS A 18 0.43 -10.19 -8.97
C LYS A 18 0.49 -11.70 -9.08
N LEU A 19 -0.07 -12.43 -8.13
CA LEU A 19 -0.15 -13.90 -8.17
C LEU A 19 -0.87 -14.42 -9.42
N ASP A 20 -1.97 -13.78 -9.80
CA ASP A 20 -2.75 -14.16 -10.99
C ASP A 20 -1.98 -13.92 -12.31
N ARG A 21 -0.85 -13.19 -12.28
CA ARG A 21 -0.01 -12.85 -13.45
C ARG A 21 1.37 -13.51 -13.43
N VAL A 22 1.62 -14.43 -12.50
CA VAL A 22 2.90 -15.16 -12.44
C VAL A 22 3.10 -15.94 -13.73
N GLU A 23 4.21 -15.69 -14.41
CA GLU A 23 4.56 -16.36 -15.66
C GLU A 23 6.07 -16.61 -15.77
N ILE A 24 6.49 -17.65 -16.50
CA ILE A 24 7.92 -18.02 -16.62
C ILE A 24 8.80 -16.85 -17.07
N ARG A 25 8.27 -15.98 -17.93
CA ARG A 25 8.99 -14.82 -18.49
C ARG A 25 9.23 -13.71 -17.46
N ASP A 26 8.47 -13.66 -16.38
CA ASP A 26 8.62 -12.66 -15.33
C ASP A 26 9.81 -12.96 -14.40
N ARG A 27 10.44 -14.15 -14.52
CA ARG A 27 11.58 -14.61 -13.72
C ARG A 27 11.31 -14.55 -12.20
N GLY A 28 10.07 -14.81 -11.77
CA GLY A 28 9.64 -14.78 -10.37
C GLY A 28 9.32 -13.37 -9.85
N ARG A 29 9.34 -12.35 -10.71
CA ARG A 29 9.10 -10.95 -10.32
C ARG A 29 7.73 -10.76 -9.68
N ASN A 30 6.67 -11.27 -10.30
CA ASN A 30 5.33 -11.11 -9.75
C ASN A 30 5.16 -11.88 -8.44
N ALA A 31 5.79 -13.05 -8.30
CA ALA A 31 5.75 -13.83 -7.06
C ALA A 31 6.43 -13.08 -5.90
N ARG A 32 7.61 -12.48 -6.12
CA ARG A 32 8.30 -11.67 -5.10
C ARG A 32 7.53 -10.40 -4.75
N SER A 33 6.99 -9.72 -5.76
CA SER A 33 6.13 -8.56 -5.56
C SER A 33 4.88 -8.93 -4.73
N ALA A 34 4.22 -10.04 -5.04
CA ALA A 34 3.09 -10.52 -4.25
C ALA A 34 3.46 -10.79 -2.79
N LEU A 35 4.59 -11.48 -2.54
CA LEU A 35 5.06 -11.76 -1.18
C LEU A 35 5.33 -10.46 -0.41
N ALA A 36 6.08 -9.53 -1.00
CA ALA A 36 6.37 -8.24 -0.38
C ALA A 36 5.10 -7.44 -0.04
N LEU A 37 4.06 -7.51 -0.88
CA LEU A 37 2.78 -6.87 -0.61
C LEU A 37 1.97 -7.57 0.49
N LEU A 38 2.09 -8.89 0.63
CA LEU A 38 1.48 -9.63 1.75
C LEU A 38 2.19 -9.33 3.06
N ASP A 39 3.52 -9.24 3.07
CA ASP A 39 4.27 -8.85 4.26
C ASP A 39 3.95 -7.40 4.67
N ALA A 40 3.82 -6.49 3.70
CA ALA A 40 3.33 -5.13 3.93
C ALA A 40 1.90 -5.08 4.46
N THR A 41 1.02 -5.96 3.97
CA THR A 41 -0.34 -6.11 4.50
C THR A 41 -0.30 -6.47 5.98
N ALA A 42 0.44 -7.51 6.35
CA ALA A 42 0.55 -7.96 7.74
C ALA A 42 1.13 -6.86 8.64
N HIS A 43 2.08 -6.08 8.12
CA HIS A 43 2.64 -4.94 8.82
C HIS A 43 1.61 -3.82 9.01
N VAL A 44 0.85 -3.44 7.98
CA VAL A 44 -0.23 -2.46 8.09
C VAL A 44 -1.23 -2.88 9.15
N GLU A 45 -1.65 -4.14 9.17
CA GLU A 45 -2.62 -4.66 10.16
C GLU A 45 -2.15 -4.58 11.62
N SER A 46 -0.83 -4.46 11.84
CA SER A 46 -0.27 -4.27 13.17
C SER A 46 -0.25 -2.80 13.63
N LEU A 47 -0.55 -1.86 12.73
CA LEU A 47 -0.51 -0.43 13.03
C LEU A 47 -1.74 0.02 13.83
N PRO A 48 -1.55 0.94 14.79
CA PRO A 48 -2.67 1.58 15.46
C PRO A 48 -3.38 2.56 14.51
N ASP A 49 -4.66 2.84 14.77
CA ASP A 49 -5.46 3.73 13.92
C ASP A 49 -4.96 5.19 13.90
N ASP A 50 -4.14 5.60 14.88
CA ASP A 50 -3.49 6.91 14.98
C ASP A 50 -2.06 6.91 14.39
N ASP A 51 -1.68 5.88 13.63
CA ASP A 51 -0.37 5.85 12.99
C ASP A 51 -0.16 7.07 12.06
N PRO A 52 0.99 7.76 12.12
CA PRO A 52 1.26 8.95 11.31
C PRO A 52 1.15 8.74 9.79
N LEU A 53 1.32 7.51 9.29
CA LEU A 53 1.06 7.20 7.88
C LEU A 53 -0.44 7.29 7.57
N LEU A 54 -1.28 6.70 8.42
CA LEU A 54 -2.74 6.68 8.22
C LEU A 54 -3.35 8.07 8.36
N GLU A 55 -2.77 8.93 9.21
CA GLU A 55 -3.10 10.35 9.26
C GLU A 55 -2.72 11.08 7.97
N ALA A 56 -1.48 10.90 7.49
CA ALA A 56 -1.03 11.53 6.24
C ALA A 56 -1.88 11.11 5.03
N LEU A 57 -2.26 9.83 4.95
CA LEU A 57 -3.16 9.31 3.92
C LEU A 57 -4.58 9.87 4.05
N ALA A 58 -5.08 10.06 5.28
CA ALA A 58 -6.38 10.68 5.50
C ALA A 58 -6.39 12.16 5.11
N GLU A 59 -5.36 12.92 5.48
CA GLU A 59 -5.16 14.32 5.08
C GLU A 59 -5.07 14.46 3.55
N ALA A 60 -4.45 13.49 2.88
CA ALA A 60 -4.37 13.43 1.42
C ALA A 60 -5.68 12.99 0.73
N GLY A 61 -6.73 12.69 1.49
CA GLY A 61 -8.03 12.28 0.96
C GLY A 61 -8.09 10.83 0.49
N CYS A 62 -7.08 10.01 0.78
CA CYS A 62 -7.05 8.59 0.39
C CYS A 62 -8.15 7.75 1.06
N PHE A 63 -8.80 8.24 2.12
CA PHE A 63 -9.93 7.57 2.78
C PHE A 63 -11.24 8.35 2.60
N GLY A 64 -11.36 9.11 1.50
CA GLY A 64 -12.52 9.94 1.21
C GLY A 64 -12.64 11.20 2.09
N PRO A 65 -13.70 12.01 1.91
CA PRO A 65 -13.80 13.36 2.49
C PRO A 65 -13.80 13.42 4.03
N LEU A 66 -14.18 12.32 4.69
CA LEU A 66 -14.26 12.22 6.15
C LEU A 66 -13.10 11.39 6.75
N GLY A 67 -12.16 10.91 5.92
CA GLY A 67 -11.02 10.12 6.40
C GLY A 67 -11.37 8.71 6.91
N VAL A 68 -12.57 8.20 6.64
CA VAL A 68 -13.10 6.92 7.18
C VAL A 68 -13.68 5.98 6.10
N GLY A 69 -13.49 6.32 4.82
CA GLY A 69 -13.96 5.54 3.67
C GLY A 69 -12.94 4.50 3.19
N GLU A 70 -13.27 3.85 2.08
CA GLU A 70 -12.36 2.91 1.41
C GLU A 70 -11.08 3.59 0.94
N PHE A 71 -9.96 2.90 1.05
CA PHE A 71 -8.67 3.38 0.59
C PHE A 71 -8.64 3.55 -0.94
N GLN A 72 -8.30 4.75 -1.38
CA GLN A 72 -8.10 5.13 -2.77
C GLN A 72 -6.65 5.60 -2.94
N ALA A 73 -5.84 4.76 -3.57
CA ALA A 73 -4.40 4.96 -3.72
C ALA A 73 -4.04 6.20 -4.57
N GLY A 74 -4.90 6.61 -5.50
CA GLY A 74 -4.51 7.58 -6.52
C GLY A 74 -3.38 7.03 -7.42
N GLU A 75 -3.00 7.79 -8.46
CA GLU A 75 -2.10 7.27 -9.49
C GLU A 75 -0.68 6.99 -8.98
N GLU A 76 -0.14 7.85 -8.10
CA GLU A 76 1.24 7.74 -7.64
C GLU A 76 1.46 6.54 -6.71
N ILE A 77 0.54 6.29 -5.77
CA ILE A 77 0.61 5.10 -4.90
C ILE A 77 0.35 3.84 -5.73
N ASP A 78 -0.63 3.85 -6.66
CA ASP A 78 -0.88 2.71 -7.55
C ASP A 78 0.38 2.35 -8.34
N ARG A 79 1.11 3.36 -8.83
CA ARG A 79 2.37 3.16 -9.56
C ARG A 79 3.46 2.61 -8.65
N LEU A 80 3.66 3.18 -7.46
CA LEU A 80 4.63 2.71 -6.48
C LEU A 80 4.38 1.24 -6.10
N VAL A 81 3.17 0.92 -5.69
CA VAL A 81 2.76 -0.43 -5.26
C VAL A 81 2.86 -1.43 -6.40
N ARG A 82 2.52 -1.02 -7.63
CA ARG A 82 2.64 -1.88 -8.82
C ARG A 82 4.08 -2.32 -9.09
N PHE A 83 5.09 -1.52 -8.78
CA PHE A 83 6.49 -1.84 -9.07
C PHE A 83 7.29 -2.26 -7.82
N TRP A 84 6.63 -2.41 -6.67
CA TRP A 84 7.28 -2.89 -5.45
C TRP A 84 7.58 -4.39 -5.54
N GLU A 85 8.85 -4.77 -5.47
CA GLU A 85 9.30 -6.15 -5.65
C GLU A 85 10.04 -6.74 -4.44
N SER A 86 10.60 -5.89 -3.57
CA SER A 86 11.45 -6.27 -2.45
C SER A 86 11.60 -5.13 -1.45
N GLY A 87 12.01 -5.44 -0.23
CA GLY A 87 12.22 -4.49 0.86
C GLY A 87 11.52 -4.96 2.12
N GLU A 88 11.85 -4.34 3.25
CA GLU A 88 11.12 -4.58 4.50
C GLU A 88 9.71 -3.98 4.40
N PRO A 89 8.69 -4.58 5.04
CA PRO A 89 7.31 -4.09 5.00
C PRO A 89 7.19 -2.59 5.29
N GLY A 90 7.93 -2.09 6.28
CA GLY A 90 7.95 -0.67 6.66
C GLY A 90 8.55 0.26 5.60
N GLU A 91 9.39 -0.24 4.69
CA GLU A 91 9.99 0.58 3.63
C GLU A 91 8.95 0.97 2.57
N LEU A 92 8.00 0.08 2.24
CA LEU A 92 6.89 0.43 1.35
C LEU A 92 6.05 1.56 1.95
N LEU A 93 5.75 1.46 3.24
CA LEU A 93 4.95 2.45 3.96
C LEU A 93 5.68 3.80 4.06
N ALA A 94 6.99 3.77 4.33
CA ALA A 94 7.82 4.97 4.29
C ALA A 94 7.84 5.60 2.90
N ALA A 95 7.92 4.80 1.83
CA ALA A 95 7.87 5.30 0.45
C ALA A 95 6.51 5.92 0.11
N ILE A 96 5.40 5.31 0.54
CA ILE A 96 4.06 5.88 0.40
C ILE A 96 3.97 7.22 1.14
N ARG A 97 4.43 7.28 2.39
CA ARG A 97 4.44 8.51 3.19
C ARG A 97 5.26 9.62 2.51
N ALA A 98 6.38 9.29 1.90
CA ALA A 98 7.26 10.24 1.24
C ALA A 98 6.58 10.94 0.04
N LEU A 99 5.65 10.28 -0.66
CA LEU A 99 4.85 10.91 -1.73
C LEU A 99 4.09 12.14 -1.20
N PHE A 100 3.60 12.09 0.03
CA PHE A 100 2.81 13.17 0.64
C PHE A 100 3.65 14.24 1.33
N GLN A 101 4.91 13.94 1.68
CA GLN A 101 5.81 14.94 2.25
C GLN A 101 6.28 15.97 1.21
N GLY A 102 6.24 15.64 -0.08
CA GLY A 102 6.55 16.56 -1.19
C GLY A 102 5.39 17.45 -1.65
N LEU A 103 4.15 17.18 -1.19
CA LEU A 103 2.93 17.88 -1.60
C LEU A 103 2.56 19.09 -0.72
N ARG A 104 3.36 19.39 0.32
CA ARG A 104 3.21 20.59 1.16
C ARG A 104 4.00 21.77 0.55
N VAL A 105 3.39 22.49 -0.39
CA VAL A 105 3.83 23.85 -0.83
C VAL A 105 2.65 24.80 -0.79
#